data_AF-A0A516GG37-F1
#
_entry.id   AF-A0A516GG37-F1
#
_cell.length_a   1.000
_cell.length_b   1.000
_cell.length_c   1.000
_cell.angle_alpha   90.00
_cell.angle_beta   90.00
_cell.angle_gamma   90.00
#
_symmetry.space_group_name_H-M   'P 1'
#
loop_
_entity.id
_entity.type
_entity.pdbx_description
1 polymer ?
#
loop_
_entity_poly.entity_id
_entity_poly.type
_entity_poly.pdbx_seq_one_letter_code
_entity_poly.pdbx_strand_id
1 'polypeptide(L)' 'MRARLIEHCARRYSEDRASLRVIAAETGRSQTAVRRALAQARVPLRGPGAPQIEESEPG' A
#
# COMPACT_ATOMS: atom_id res chain seq x y z
N MET A 1 4.51 11.23 14.31
CA MET A 1 5.09 10.91 12.98
C MET A 1 4.57 9.60 12.38
N ARG A 2 4.53 8.49 13.12
CA ARG A 2 4.11 7.17 12.61
C ARG A 2 2.64 7.10 12.17
N ALA A 3 1.73 7.83 12.83
CA ALA A 3 0.31 7.86 12.50
C ALA A 3 0.01 8.41 11.09
N ARG A 4 0.69 9.50 10.68
CA ARG A 4 0.51 10.07 9.32
C ARG A 4 0.92 9.11 8.21
N LEU A 5 1.95 8.29 8.43
CA LEU A 5 2.37 7.27 7.46
C LEU A 5 1.31 6.17 7.34
N ILE A 6 0.77 5.73 8.47
CA ILE A 6 -0.28 4.69 8.52
C ILE A 6 -1.53 5.16 7.77
N GLU A 7 -1.97 6.38 8.05
CA GLU A 7 -3.12 7.02 7.39
C GLU A 7 -2.89 7.21 5.89
N HIS A 8 -1.72 7.72 5.49
CA HIS A 8 -1.36 7.88 4.09
C HIS A 8 -1.37 6.54 3.33
N CYS A 9 -0.74 5.50 3.88
CA CYS A 9 -0.75 4.17 3.27
C CYS A 9 -2.18 3.61 3.15
N ALA A 10 -3.00 3.76 4.18
CA ALA A 10 -4.38 3.29 4.19
C ALA A 10 -5.24 3.97 3.13
N ARG A 11 -5.09 5.30 2.98
CA ARG A 11 -5.77 6.13 1.97
C ARG A 11 -5.40 5.68 0.56
N ARG A 12 -4.09 5.65 0.25
CA ARG A 12 -3.59 5.26 -1.08
C ARG A 12 -4.02 3.83 -1.46
N TYR A 13 -4.00 2.90 -0.51
CA TYR A 13 -4.39 1.51 -0.75
C TYR A 13 -5.90 1.33 -0.93
N SER A 14 -6.72 2.01 -0.12
CA SER A 14 -8.17 1.79 -0.08
C SER A 14 -8.94 2.66 -1.08
N GLU A 15 -8.59 3.95 -1.16
CA GLU A 15 -9.28 4.93 -2.01
C GLU A 15 -8.71 4.91 -3.44
N ASP A 16 -7.39 5.03 -3.55
CA ASP A 16 -6.72 5.16 -4.85
C ASP A 16 -6.38 3.80 -5.49
N ARG A 17 -6.70 2.68 -4.79
CA ARG A 17 -6.39 1.29 -5.20
C ARG A 17 -4.90 1.07 -5.55
N ALA A 18 -4.00 1.90 -5.02
CA ALA A 18 -2.59 1.85 -5.35
C ALA A 18 -1.93 0.55 -4.84
N SER A 19 -0.99 0.02 -5.62
CA SER A 19 -0.24 -1.17 -5.23
C SER A 19 0.73 -0.87 -4.08
N LEU A 20 1.09 -1.91 -3.30
CA LEU A 20 2.07 -1.76 -2.21
C LEU A 20 3.43 -1.24 -2.71
N ARG A 21 3.77 -1.53 -3.98
CA ARG A 21 4.99 -1.07 -4.64
C ARG A 21 4.96 0.44 -4.89
N VAL A 22 3.85 0.97 -5.42
CA VAL A 22 3.67 2.41 -5.64
C VAL A 22 3.75 3.17 -4.31
N ILE A 23 3.02 2.72 -3.31
CA ILE A 23 3.03 3.35 -1.97
C ILE A 23 4.43 3.30 -1.34
N ALA A 24 5.16 2.20 -1.56
CA ALA A 24 6.55 2.06 -1.10
C ALA A 24 7.49 3.07 -1.79
N ALA A 25 7.37 3.24 -3.10
CA ALA A 25 8.15 4.21 -3.87
C ALA A 25 7.85 5.66 -3.43
N GLU A 26 6.57 6.02 -3.28
CA GLU A 26 6.12 7.35 -2.86
C GLU A 26 6.62 7.73 -1.46
N THR A 27 6.64 6.75 -0.55
CA THR A 27 7.05 6.99 0.85
C THR A 27 8.54 6.78 1.09
N GLY A 28 9.29 6.32 0.09
CA GLY A 28 10.70 5.93 0.22
C GLY A 28 10.90 4.75 1.18
N ARG A 29 9.91 3.85 1.29
CA ARG A 29 9.91 2.71 2.22
C ARG A 29 9.92 1.38 1.49
N SER A 30 10.24 0.31 2.20
CA SER A 30 10.08 -1.04 1.68
C SER A 30 8.60 -1.45 1.70
N GLN A 31 8.21 -2.32 0.77
CA GLN A 31 6.86 -2.91 0.72
C GLN A 31 6.51 -3.63 2.05
N THR A 32 7.49 -4.25 2.71
CA THR A 32 7.32 -4.84 4.05
C THR A 32 6.93 -3.80 5.11
N ALA A 33 7.51 -2.60 5.05
CA ALA A 33 7.15 -1.51 5.96
C ALA A 33 5.74 -0.98 5.68
N VAL A 34 5.35 -0.85 4.41
CA VAL A 34 3.98 -0.48 4.00
C VAL A 34 2.97 -1.54 4.48
N ARG A 35 3.27 -2.82 4.28
CA ARG A 35 2.42 -3.93 4.76
C ARG A 35 2.22 -3.89 6.28
N ARG A 36 3.28 -3.62 7.05
CA ARG A 36 3.20 -3.44 8.51
C ARG A 36 2.39 -2.21 8.90
N ALA A 37 2.46 -1.13 8.13
CA ALA A 37 1.67 0.08 8.37
C ALA A 37 0.17 -0.18 8.12
N LEU A 38 -0.17 -0.89 7.03
CA LEU A 38 -1.55 -1.29 6.72
C LEU A 38 -2.12 -2.25 7.77
N ALA A 39 -1.33 -3.20 8.25
CA ALA A 39 -1.72 -4.07 9.35
C ALA A 39 -2.01 -3.29 10.65
N GLN A 40 -1.20 -2.27 10.96
CA GLN A 40 -1.45 -1.37 12.10
C GLN A 40 -2.70 -0.50 11.90
N ALA A 41 -3.01 -0.12 10.65
CA ALA A 41 -4.25 0.57 10.29
C ALA A 41 -5.49 -0.34 10.36
N ARG A 42 -5.33 -1.66 10.60
CA ARG A 42 -6.38 -2.68 10.48
C ARG A 42 -7.05 -2.70 9.10
N VAL A 43 -6.32 -2.29 8.05
CA VAL A 43 -6.82 -2.37 6.68
C VAL A 43 -6.69 -3.82 6.20
N PRO A 44 -7.78 -4.49 5.81
CA PRO A 44 -7.73 -5.86 5.30
C PRO A 44 -6.95 -5.87 3.99
N LEU A 45 -5.75 -6.43 4.03
CA LEU A 45 -4.96 -6.70 2.84
C LEU A 45 -5.64 -7.82 2.05
N ARG A 46 -5.75 -7.65 0.73
CA ARG A 46 -6.18 -8.77 -0.13
C ARG A 46 -5.23 -9.95 0.10
N GLY A 47 -5.80 -11.14 0.32
CA GLY A 47 -5.07 -12.34 0.71
C GLY A 47 -4.02 -12.77 -0.32
N PRO A 48 -3.05 -13.62 0.09
CA PRO A 48 -2.05 -14.17 -0.83
C PRO A 48 -2.75 -14.90 -1.98
N GLY A 49 -2.48 -14.48 -3.22
CA GLY A 49 -3.12 -15.03 -4.43
C GLY A 49 -4.13 -14.09 -5.10
N ALA A 50 -4.42 -12.91 -4.55
CA ALA A 50 -5.13 -11.89 -5.32
C ALA A 50 -4.30 -11.53 -6.55
N PRO A 51 -4.90 -11.47 -7.76
CA PRO A 51 -4.18 -11.10 -8.97
C PRO A 51 -3.46 -9.78 -8.68
N GLN A 52 -2.17 -9.78 -8.96
CA GLN A 52 -1.39 -8.55 -8.94
C GLN A 52 -2.19 -7.57 -9.81
N ILE A 53 -2.56 -6.43 -9.24
CA ILE A 53 -2.93 -5.29 -10.06
C ILE A 53 -1.67 -4.99 -10.86
N GLU A 54 -1.55 -5.66 -12.01
CA GLU A 54 -0.70 -5.24 -13.11
C GLU A 54 -1.25 -3.86 -13.46
N GLU A 55 -0.65 -2.84 -12.84
CA GLU A 55 -0.62 -1.52 -13.44
C GLU A 55 0.01 -1.74 -14.81
N SER A 56 -0.87 -1.86 -15.81
CA SER A 56 -0.53 -1.58 -17.19
C SER A 56 0.21 -0.25 -17.18
N GLU A 57 1.50 -0.27 -17.51
CA GLU A 57 2.24 0.94 -17.77
C GLU A 57 1.52 1.69 -18.92
N PRO A 58 1.28 3.00 -18.81
CA PRO A 58 0.98 3.77 -20.01
C PRO A 58 2.27 3.78 -20.84
N GLY A 59 2.17 3.27 -22.08
CA GLY A 59 3.26 3.35 -23.06
C GLY A 59 3.61 4.77 -23.47
#